data_AF-A0A2V3PNB5-F1
#
_entry.id   AF-A0A2V3PNB5-F1
#
_cell.length_a   1.000
_cell.length_b   1.000
_cell.length_c   1.000
_cell.angle_alpha   90.00
_cell.angle_beta   90.00
_cell.angle_gamma   90.00
#
_symmetry.space_group_name_H-M   'P 1'
#
loop_
_entity.id
_entity.type
_entity.pdbx_description
1 polymer ?
#
loop_
_entity_poly.entity_id
_entity_poly.type
_entity_poly.pdbx_seq_one_letter_code
_entity_poly.pdbx_strand_id
1 'polypeptide(L)'
;MTMKKVIFLFIVFLASITIHAADKKVYKGGSYSDVAYTIRDNKIYVGGSYSDVAYTIRDNTIYIGGSYSDIAYTIRDNTIYVGRSYSDIAYTIRDNKIYVGGSYSDVAYTIRE
;
A
#
# COMPACT_ATOMS: atom_id res chain seq x y z
N MET A 1 -14.32 -4.17 -7.69
CA MET A 1 -13.22 -4.70 -6.86
C MET A 1 -12.60 -3.52 -6.12
N THR A 2 -12.92 -3.36 -4.84
CA THR A 2 -12.79 -2.13 -4.05
C THR A 2 -11.33 -1.72 -3.79
N MET A 3 -10.98 -0.47 -4.13
CA MET A 3 -9.70 0.24 -3.95
C MET A 3 -9.07 0.11 -2.55
N LYS A 4 -9.83 -0.35 -1.57
CA LYS A 4 -9.39 -0.62 -0.20
C LYS A 4 -8.15 -1.53 -0.16
N LYS A 5 -8.01 -2.52 -1.05
CA LYS A 5 -6.96 -3.57 -0.97
C LYS A 5 -5.52 -3.09 -1.21
N VAL A 6 -5.33 -1.93 -1.85
CA VAL A 6 -4.01 -1.41 -2.25
C VAL A 6 -3.28 -0.72 -1.09
N ILE A 7 -4.03 0.03 -0.29
CA ILE A 7 -3.49 0.72 0.88
C ILE A 7 -3.01 -0.27 1.95
N PHE A 8 -3.71 -1.39 2.13
CA PHE A 8 -3.30 -2.46 3.04
C PHE A 8 -1.87 -2.96 2.79
N LEU A 9 -1.51 -3.18 1.52
CA LEU A 9 -0.16 -3.57 1.11
C LEU A 9 0.89 -2.52 1.44
N PHE A 10 0.54 -1.26 1.25
CA PHE A 10 1.43 -0.11 1.38
C PHE A 10 1.87 0.10 2.83
N ILE A 11 0.99 -0.21 3.78
CA ILE A 11 1.31 -0.14 5.20
C ILE A 11 2.09 -1.36 5.69
N VAL A 12 1.81 -2.56 5.17
CA VAL A 12 2.70 -3.73 5.41
C VAL A 12 4.11 -3.40 4.92
N PHE A 13 4.25 -2.74 3.76
CA PHE A 13 5.53 -2.28 3.21
C PHE A 13 6.25 -1.26 4.12
N LEU A 14 5.59 -0.18 4.54
CA LEU A 14 6.19 0.82 5.45
C LEU A 14 6.63 0.23 6.80
N ALA A 15 5.84 -0.68 7.38
CA ALA A 15 6.18 -1.36 8.64
C ALA A 15 7.37 -2.33 8.49
N SER A 16 7.68 -2.77 7.27
CA SER A 16 8.72 -3.77 7.00
C SER A 16 9.90 -3.20 6.22
N ILE A 17 10.08 -1.86 6.18
CA ILE A 17 11.26 -1.20 5.60
C ILE A 17 12.56 -1.50 6.39
N THR A 18 12.50 -2.23 7.50
CA THR A 18 13.62 -3.06 7.93
C THR A 18 13.67 -4.34 7.09
N ILE A 19 14.75 -4.48 6.30
CA ILE A 19 15.24 -5.65 5.56
C ILE A 19 15.04 -5.56 4.03
N HIS A 20 16.08 -5.04 3.40
CA HIS A 20 16.36 -5.18 1.97
C HIS A 20 16.81 -6.62 1.70
N ALA A 21 15.95 -7.47 1.14
CA ALA A 21 16.38 -8.65 0.35
C ALA A 21 15.22 -9.52 -0.17
N ALA A 22 14.08 -9.59 0.53
CA ALA A 22 13.05 -10.59 0.24
C ALA A 22 11.76 -10.00 -0.32
N ASP A 23 11.19 -10.67 -1.32
CA ASP A 23 9.87 -10.36 -1.85
C ASP A 23 8.80 -10.52 -0.77
N LYS A 24 7.89 -9.56 -0.70
CA LYS A 24 6.77 -9.62 0.24
C LYS A 24 5.50 -9.96 -0.52
N LYS A 25 4.90 -11.10 -0.15
CA LYS A 25 3.64 -11.57 -0.74
C LYS A 25 2.50 -11.23 0.19
N VAL A 26 1.43 -10.72 -0.39
CA VAL A 26 0.15 -10.54 0.30
C VAL A 26 -0.86 -11.48 -0.30
N TYR A 27 -1.61 -12.15 0.56
CA TYR A 27 -2.55 -13.19 0.16
C TYR A 27 -4.00 -12.72 0.27
N LYS A 28 -4.89 -13.34 -0.52
CA LYS A 28 -6.32 -13.07 -0.45
C LYS A 28 -6.93 -13.85 0.72
N GLY A 29 -7.62 -13.14 1.63
CA GLY A 29 -8.34 -13.77 2.75
C GLY A 29 -7.40 -14.31 3.83
N GLY A 30 -7.75 -15.44 4.45
CA GLY A 30 -6.99 -16.08 5.53
C GLY A 30 -6.11 -17.28 5.10
N SER A 31 -5.93 -17.51 3.79
CA SER A 31 -5.12 -18.61 3.25
C SER A 31 -3.81 -18.10 2.66
N TYR A 32 -2.74 -18.87 2.77
CA TYR A 32 -1.42 -18.60 2.18
C TYR A 32 -1.28 -19.12 0.73
N SER A 33 -2.36 -19.58 0.11
CA SER A 33 -2.31 -20.16 -1.25
C SER A 33 -2.47 -19.12 -2.37
N ASP A 34 -3.26 -18.07 -2.12
CA ASP A 34 -3.68 -17.14 -3.16
C ASP A 34 -2.98 -15.80 -3.03
N VAL A 35 -1.83 -15.65 -3.70
CA VAL A 35 -1.14 -14.36 -3.73
C VAL A 35 -2.03 -13.33 -4.42
N ALA A 36 -2.43 -12.31 -3.67
CA ALA A 36 -3.14 -11.13 -4.17
C ALA A 36 -2.17 -10.17 -4.86
N TYR A 37 -1.00 -9.98 -4.26
CA TYR A 37 0.00 -9.04 -4.71
C TYR A 37 1.40 -9.47 -4.26
N THR A 38 2.39 -9.09 -5.05
CA THR A 38 3.82 -9.23 -4.70
C THR A 38 4.45 -7.85 -4.65
N ILE A 39 5.25 -7.57 -3.63
CA ILE A 39 5.99 -6.32 -3.49
C ILE A 39 7.47 -6.62 -3.63
N ARG A 40 8.11 -5.91 -4.56
CA ARG A 40 9.53 -6.06 -4.86
C ARG A 40 10.07 -4.78 -5.49
N ASP A 41 11.25 -4.33 -5.06
CA ASP A 41 11.99 -3.22 -5.67
C ASP A 41 11.13 -1.96 -5.88
N ASN A 42 10.39 -1.56 -4.84
CA ASN A 42 9.44 -0.44 -4.83
C ASN A 42 8.25 -0.58 -5.80
N LYS A 43 8.01 -1.77 -6.35
CA LYS A 43 6.87 -2.06 -7.21
C LYS A 43 5.91 -3.02 -6.52
N ILE A 44 4.63 -2.82 -6.80
CA ILE A 44 3.54 -3.71 -6.41
C ILE A 44 3.03 -4.37 -7.68
N TYR A 45 3.08 -5.70 -7.70
CA TYR A 45 2.59 -6.52 -8.79
C TYR A 45 1.28 -7.19 -8.39
N VAL A 46 0.37 -7.39 -9.35
CA VAL A 46 -0.84 -8.19 -9.12
C VAL A 46 -0.47 -9.67 -9.13
N GLY A 47 -0.88 -10.40 -8.09
CA GLY A 47 -0.63 -11.83 -7.99
C GLY A 47 0.80 -12.20 -7.59
N GLY A 48 1.19 -13.43 -7.92
CA GLY A 48 2.53 -13.99 -7.65
C GLY A 48 3.56 -13.80 -8.77
N SER A 49 3.17 -13.19 -9.89
CA SER A 49 4.05 -12.91 -11.04
C SER A 49 4.49 -11.46 -11.07
N TYR A 50 5.65 -11.17 -11.67
CA TYR A 50 6.16 -9.80 -11.87
C TYR A 50 5.73 -9.20 -13.22
N SER A 51 4.67 -9.72 -13.84
CA SER A 51 4.20 -9.31 -15.16
C SER A 51 3.48 -7.98 -15.14
N ASP A 52 2.63 -7.76 -14.13
CA ASP A 52 1.67 -6.66 -14.10
C ASP A 52 1.92 -5.77 -12.89
N VAL A 53 2.66 -4.69 -13.12
CA VAL A 53 2.88 -3.67 -12.09
C VAL A 53 1.56 -2.92 -11.90
N ALA A 54 0.96 -3.07 -10.72
CA ALA A 54 -0.20 -2.31 -10.30
C ALA A 54 0.19 -0.89 -9.86
N TYR A 55 1.31 -0.79 -9.13
CA TYR A 55 1.81 0.48 -8.60
C TYR A 55 3.32 0.52 -8.54
N THR A 56 3.88 1.71 -8.70
CA THR A 56 5.29 2.00 -8.45
C THR A 56 5.40 3.05 -7.36
N ILE A 57 6.31 2.84 -6.43
CA ILE A 57 6.54 3.72 -5.29
C ILE A 57 7.85 4.44 -5.52
N ARG A 58 7.84 5.75 -5.31
CA ARG A 58 9.06 6.56 -5.28
C ARG A 58 8.89 7.68 -4.29
N ASP A 59 9.87 7.79 -3.41
CA ASP A 59 9.86 8.74 -2.30
C ASP A 59 8.57 8.57 -1.49
N ASN A 60 7.77 9.64 -1.36
CA ASN A 60 6.48 9.61 -0.70
C ASN A 60 5.29 9.60 -1.68
N THR A 61 5.49 9.09 -2.89
CA THR A 61 4.47 9.08 -3.95
C THR A 61 4.24 7.66 -4.46
N ILE A 62 2.96 7.30 -4.60
CA ILE A 62 2.52 6.05 -5.21
C ILE A 62 1.94 6.38 -6.57
N TYR A 63 2.49 5.76 -7.60
CA TYR A 63 2.07 5.91 -8.99
C TYR A 63 1.30 4.67 -9.44
N ILE A 64 0.30 4.86 -10.29
CA ILE A 64 -0.41 3.78 -10.96
C ILE A 64 0.51 3.17 -12.03
N GLY A 65 0.59 1.85 -12.05
CA GLY A 65 1.36 1.13 -13.07
C GLY A 65 2.87 1.15 -12.83
N GLY A 66 3.62 0.86 -13.89
CA GLY A 66 5.09 0.78 -13.91
C GLY A 66 5.82 2.11 -14.15
N SER A 67 5.08 3.20 -14.38
CA SER A 67 5.62 4.53 -14.74
C SER A 67 5.40 5.55 -13.61
N TYR A 68 6.14 6.66 -13.67
CA TYR A 68 6.01 7.80 -12.74
C TYR A 68 5.08 8.90 -13.26
N SER A 69 4.07 8.53 -14.07
CA SER A 69 3.16 9.48 -14.73
C SER A 69 1.94 9.81 -13.88
N ASP A 70 1.26 8.79 -13.36
CA ASP A 70 -0.07 8.92 -12.80
C ASP A 70 -0.04 8.69 -11.30
N ILE A 71 -0.27 9.73 -10.52
CA ILE A 71 -0.19 9.64 -9.05
C ILE A 71 -1.50 9.08 -8.52
N ALA A 72 -1.41 7.93 -7.85
CA ALA A 72 -2.51 7.35 -7.09
C ALA A 72 -2.65 8.01 -5.72
N TYR A 73 -1.51 8.16 -5.02
CA TYR A 73 -1.48 8.68 -3.65
C TYR A 73 -0.18 9.42 -3.35
N THR A 74 -0.25 10.31 -2.37
CA THR A 74 0.92 10.94 -1.73
C THR A 74 0.87 10.68 -0.24
N ILE A 75 2.04 10.54 0.39
CA ILE A 75 2.15 10.28 1.83
C ILE A 75 2.85 11.44 2.51
N ARG A 76 2.32 11.83 3.66
CA ARG A 76 2.96 12.82 4.52
C ARG A 76 2.49 12.62 5.96
N ASP A 77 3.44 12.64 6.90
CA ASP A 77 3.16 12.66 8.34
C ASP A 77 2.13 11.59 8.77
N ASN A 78 2.35 10.33 8.34
CA ASN A 78 1.46 9.18 8.56
C ASN A 78 0.06 9.27 7.94
N THR A 79 -0.15 10.23 7.05
CA THR A 79 -1.39 10.45 6.32
C THR A 79 -1.18 10.12 4.85
N ILE A 80 -2.11 9.38 4.26
CA ILE A 80 -2.14 9.02 2.84
C ILE A 80 -3.24 9.85 2.19
N TYR A 81 -2.88 10.59 1.15
CA TYR A 81 -3.77 11.47 0.42
C TYR A 81 -4.04 10.91 -0.98
N VAL A 82 -5.23 11.13 -1.51
CA VAL A 82 -5.59 10.76 -2.88
C VAL A 82 -4.89 11.71 -3.86
N GLY A 83 -4.19 11.14 -4.84
CA GLY A 83 -3.50 11.91 -5.86
C GLY A 83 -2.35 12.76 -5.30
N ARG A 84 -2.13 13.90 -5.97
CA ARG A 84 -0.97 14.78 -5.71
C ARG A 84 -1.21 15.82 -4.60
N SER A 85 -2.46 16.14 -4.30
CA SER A 85 -2.79 17.19 -3.32
C SER A 85 -2.88 16.61 -1.91
N TYR A 86 -2.43 17.39 -0.93
CA TYR A 86 -2.56 17.05 0.49
C TYR A 86 -3.92 17.46 1.08
N SER A 87 -4.98 17.44 0.26
CA SER A 87 -6.33 17.87 0.64
C SER A 87 -7.22 16.68 1.01
N ASP A 88 -7.09 15.58 0.27
CA ASP A 88 -8.07 14.51 0.28
C ASP A 88 -7.49 13.32 1.00
N ILE A 89 -7.73 13.23 2.31
CA ILE A 89 -7.20 12.15 3.12
C ILE A 89 -7.91 10.85 2.74
N ALA A 90 -7.14 9.92 2.20
CA ALA A 90 -7.57 8.55 1.97
C ALA A 90 -7.50 7.77 3.29
N TYR A 91 -6.40 7.88 4.02
CA TYR A 91 -6.14 7.12 5.24
C TYR A 91 -5.21 7.84 6.22
N THR A 92 -5.29 7.44 7.49
CA THR A 92 -4.33 7.80 8.54
C THR A 92 -3.78 6.55 9.20
N ILE A 93 -2.51 6.59 9.61
CA ILE A 93 -1.80 5.46 10.23
C ILE A 93 -1.46 5.82 11.67
N ARG A 94 -1.82 4.93 12.60
CA ARG A 94 -1.51 5.08 14.03
C ARG A 94 -1.55 3.73 14.74
N ASP A 95 -0.57 3.47 15.60
CA ASP A 95 -0.54 2.30 16.50
C ASP A 95 -0.75 0.97 15.77
N ASN A 96 -0.03 0.76 14.65
CA ASN A 96 -0.16 -0.39 13.75
C ASN A 96 -1.56 -0.60 13.15
N LYS A 97 -2.39 0.43 13.17
CA LYS A 97 -3.71 0.47 12.55
C LYS A 97 -3.76 1.54 11.48
N ILE A 98 -4.60 1.27 10.49
CA ILE A 98 -4.86 2.18 9.39
C ILE A 98 -6.34 2.49 9.45
N TYR A 99 -6.65 3.76 9.39
CA TYR A 99 -7.99 4.26 9.51
C TYR A 99 -8.43 4.90 8.20
N VAL A 100 -9.70 4.74 7.84
CA VAL A 100 -10.28 5.41 6.67
C VAL A 100 -10.35 6.90 6.96
N GLY A 101 -9.81 7.72 6.05
CA GLY A 101 -9.83 9.17 6.16
C GLY A 101 -8.94 9.71 7.30
N GLY A 102 -9.24 10.93 7.72
CA GLY A 102 -8.44 11.69 8.70
C GLY A 102 -8.74 11.41 10.17
N SER A 103 -9.54 10.40 10.50
CA SER A 103 -9.97 10.12 11.88
C SER A 103 -9.58 8.73 12.34
N TYR A 104 -9.33 8.56 13.64
CA TYR A 104 -8.96 7.27 14.23
C TYR A 104 -10.17 6.42 14.65
N SER A 105 -11.29 6.54 13.94
CA SER A 105 -12.57 5.91 14.31
C SER A 105 -12.89 4.65 13.51
N ASP A 106 -12.59 4.64 12.21
CA ASP A 106 -12.89 3.52 11.31
C ASP A 106 -11.61 2.80 10.92
N VAL A 107 -11.30 1.71 11.63
CA VAL A 107 -10.15 0.87 11.33
C VAL A 107 -10.39 0.14 10.01
N ALA A 108 -9.70 0.59 8.96
CA ALA A 108 -9.66 -0.12 7.70
C ALA A 108 -8.88 -1.44 7.83
N TYR A 109 -7.76 -1.40 8.55
CA TYR A 109 -6.80 -2.49 8.62
C TYR A 109 -5.97 -2.48 9.91
N THR A 110 -5.49 -3.65 10.31
CA THR A 110 -4.53 -3.84 11.41
C THR A 110 -3.31 -4.59 10.88
N ILE A 111 -2.11 -4.09 11.18
CA ILE A 111 -0.84 -4.72 10.85
C ILE A 111 -0.48 -5.68 11.99
N ARG A 112 -0.10 -6.91 11.64
CA ARG A 112 0.47 -7.88 12.58
C ARG A 112 1.77 -8.39 11.96
N GLU A 113 2.82 -8.44 12.77
CA GLU A 113 4.09 -9.12 12.43
C GLU A 113 3.91 -10.63 12.42
#